data_AF-A0A969GCT9-F1
#
_entry.id   AF-A0A969GCT9-F1
#
_cell.length_a   1.000
_cell.length_b   1.000
_cell.length_c   1.000
_cell.angle_alpha   90.00
_cell.angle_beta   90.00
_cell.angle_gamma   90.00
#
_symmetry.space_group_name_H-M   'P 1'
#
loop_
_entity.id
_entity.type
_entity.pdbx_description
1 polymer ?
#
loop_
_entity_poly.entity_id
_entity_poly.type
_entity_poly.pdbx_seq_one_letter_code
_entity_poly.pdbx_strand_id
1 'polypeptide(L)'
;MNRPTHGTASSFCWGAGAKPNGLFRDLRPDESVIPVYTSDVLTEPLDSVGIPEAILHVSSSAPVAYVVVRLTDVAPDGTSAQVTAGILNLTHRNGHEFPEPLKPNEIYEVNVQLRATAYRFLPGHRIRLTVSPTYWPLLFPSPYKSDNHIYHGGEYSSRLILPAVNQPSLTVPQFKTTPPELIQLGESISDEPEWRIEEDVIKGSVTVHSYGGDRSTLPDGTVITSSERLHMTAYHNDPAHALFFNDINYHLIQHGHDVHVHSTGSIRTTETDFHLDIQLVVKLNGNVFFQKSWLESIKRNLV
;
A
#
# COMPACT_ATOMS: atom_id res chain seq x y z
N MET A 1 18.34 9.11 4.62
CA MET A 1 18.69 7.68 4.58
C MET A 1 17.44 6.81 4.44
N ASN A 2 17.43 5.89 3.47
CA ASN A 2 16.38 4.91 3.26
C ASN A 2 16.28 3.92 4.44
N ARG A 3 15.07 3.70 4.98
CA ARG A 3 14.77 2.69 6.00
C ARG A 3 13.75 1.66 5.46
N PRO A 4 14.20 0.56 4.82
CA PRO A 4 13.34 -0.41 4.12
C PRO A 4 12.17 -0.98 4.91
N THR A 5 12.32 -1.11 6.23
CA THR A 5 11.34 -1.70 7.14
C THR A 5 10.19 -0.77 7.52
N HIS A 6 10.19 0.46 7.02
CA HIS A 6 9.28 1.52 7.42
C HIS A 6 8.00 1.57 6.58
N GLY A 7 6.86 1.90 7.21
CA GLY A 7 5.56 2.07 6.55
C GLY A 7 4.45 1.14 7.07
N THR A 8 4.73 0.33 8.09
CA THR A 8 3.86 -0.77 8.54
C THR A 8 2.59 -0.33 9.24
N ALA A 9 2.47 0.95 9.63
CA ALA A 9 1.24 1.49 10.20
C ALA A 9 0.20 1.83 9.13
N SER A 10 0.63 2.02 7.88
CA SER A 10 -0.27 2.27 6.76
C SER A 10 -0.97 0.99 6.27
N SER A 11 -2.08 1.19 5.54
CA SER A 11 -2.87 0.09 4.96
C SER A 11 -2.07 -0.71 3.91
N PHE A 12 -2.30 -2.03 3.87
CA PHE A 12 -1.72 -2.90 2.84
C PHE A 12 -2.55 -2.93 1.55
N CYS A 13 -3.79 -2.47 1.60
CA CYS A 13 -4.58 -2.27 0.39
C CYS A 13 -4.82 -0.78 0.12
N TRP A 14 -4.85 -0.44 -1.16
CA TRP A 14 -5.19 0.89 -1.61
C TRP A 14 -6.71 1.02 -1.83
N GLY A 15 -7.49 1.04 -0.75
CA GLY A 15 -8.95 1.18 -0.81
C GLY A 15 -9.60 1.09 0.57
N ALA A 16 -10.93 1.16 0.62
CA ALA A 16 -11.71 0.80 1.80
C ALA A 16 -11.64 -0.71 1.98
N GLY A 17 -10.54 -1.22 2.52
CA GLY A 17 -10.49 -2.63 2.87
C GLY A 17 -11.25 -2.87 4.19
N ALA A 18 -11.53 -4.14 4.47
CA ALA A 18 -12.05 -4.53 5.76
C ALA A 18 -10.88 -4.73 6.75
N LYS A 19 -11.20 -5.04 8.01
CA LYS A 19 -10.22 -5.71 8.86
C LYS A 19 -9.77 -7.00 8.16
N PRO A 20 -8.49 -7.38 8.22
CA PRO A 20 -7.45 -6.77 9.06
C PRO A 20 -6.56 -5.73 8.35
N ASN A 21 -6.67 -5.58 7.04
CA ASN A 21 -5.65 -4.98 6.16
C ASN A 21 -6.06 -3.67 5.47
N GLY A 22 -7.26 -3.14 5.79
CA GLY A 22 -7.92 -2.12 5.00
C GLY A 22 -8.25 -0.79 5.64
N LEU A 23 -7.99 -0.64 6.94
CA LEU A 23 -8.25 0.61 7.66
C LEU A 23 -6.92 1.24 8.07
N PHE A 24 -6.75 2.52 7.74
CA PHE A 24 -5.60 3.29 8.17
C PHE A 24 -5.58 3.38 9.70
N ARG A 25 -4.44 3.01 10.30
CA ARG A 25 -4.17 3.26 11.71
C ARG A 25 -3.69 4.70 11.88
N ASP A 26 -3.58 5.12 13.13
CA ASP A 26 -2.86 6.35 13.46
C ASP A 26 -1.41 6.25 12.96
N LEU A 27 -1.03 7.18 12.08
CA LEU A 27 0.25 7.15 11.39
C LEU A 27 1.40 7.75 12.21
N ARG A 28 1.15 8.35 13.38
CA ARG A 28 2.20 8.94 14.22
C ARG A 28 3.46 8.07 14.42
N PRO A 29 3.37 6.74 14.65
CA PRO A 29 4.57 5.90 14.74
C PRO A 29 5.43 5.95 13.48
N ASP A 30 4.80 5.93 12.29
CA ASP A 30 5.51 6.04 11.03
C ASP A 30 6.04 7.49 10.81
N GLU A 31 5.25 8.50 11.14
CA GLU A 31 5.63 9.89 10.93
C GLU A 31 6.85 10.32 11.78
N SER A 32 7.10 9.64 12.90
CA SER A 32 8.15 10.01 13.86
C SER A 32 9.60 9.88 13.35
N VAL A 33 9.82 9.19 12.21
CA VAL A 33 11.17 8.87 11.69
C VAL A 33 11.39 9.31 10.24
N ILE A 34 10.49 10.13 9.69
CA ILE A 34 10.56 10.64 8.31
C ILE A 34 10.32 12.16 8.27
N PRO A 35 10.65 12.84 7.16
CA PRO A 35 10.26 14.24 6.97
C PRO A 35 8.74 14.42 7.01
N VAL A 36 8.31 15.36 7.84
CA VAL A 36 6.90 15.73 8.04
C VAL A 36 6.74 17.23 7.86
N TYR A 37 5.77 17.63 7.04
CA TYR A 37 5.39 19.02 6.81
C TYR A 37 3.95 19.21 7.25
N THR A 38 3.70 20.08 8.22
CA THR A 38 2.36 20.27 8.79
C THR A 38 1.96 21.74 8.66
N SER A 39 0.74 21.98 8.21
CA SER A 39 0.16 23.33 8.17
C SER A 39 -0.08 23.89 9.57
N ASP A 40 -0.38 25.19 9.61
CA ASP A 40 -1.07 25.77 10.76
C ASP A 40 -2.45 25.12 10.97
N VAL A 41 -3.02 25.35 12.15
CA VAL A 41 -4.38 24.91 12.46
C VAL A 41 -5.34 25.61 11.51
N LEU A 42 -6.19 24.82 10.85
CA LEU A 42 -7.24 25.37 10.00
C LEU A 42 -8.26 26.11 10.85
N THR A 43 -8.55 27.36 10.51
CA THR A 43 -9.61 28.15 11.15
C THR A 43 -10.97 27.96 10.47
N GLU A 44 -10.96 27.51 9.23
CA GLU A 44 -12.14 27.26 8.38
C GLU A 44 -11.99 25.88 7.71
N PRO A 45 -13.11 25.22 7.34
CA PRO A 45 -13.03 23.93 6.65
C PRO A 45 -12.37 24.09 5.27
N LEU A 46 -11.64 23.05 4.84
CA LEU A 46 -11.08 22.97 3.49
C LEU A 46 -11.55 21.69 2.80
N ASP A 47 -12.25 21.86 1.68
CA ASP A 47 -12.68 20.77 0.82
C ASP A 47 -11.66 20.49 -0.27
N SER A 48 -11.12 19.27 -0.29
CA SER A 48 -10.25 18.76 -1.34
C SER A 48 -10.98 17.68 -2.11
N VAL A 49 -11.42 18.00 -3.34
CA VAL A 49 -12.17 17.09 -4.21
C VAL A 49 -11.50 16.99 -5.57
N GLY A 50 -10.89 15.83 -5.85
CA GLY A 50 -10.12 15.59 -7.07
C GLY A 50 -8.85 14.81 -6.77
N ILE A 51 -7.81 15.04 -7.56
CA ILE A 51 -6.50 14.38 -7.43
C ILE A 51 -5.51 15.39 -6.85
N PRO A 52 -5.10 15.27 -5.57
CA PRO A 52 -3.99 16.05 -5.04
C PRO A 52 -2.67 15.70 -5.71
N GLU A 53 -1.79 16.68 -5.85
CA GLU A 53 -0.49 16.53 -6.51
C GLU A 53 0.62 17.09 -5.63
N ALA A 54 1.75 16.39 -5.54
CA ALA A 54 2.94 16.92 -4.89
C ALA A 54 4.03 17.15 -5.94
N ILE A 55 4.34 18.42 -6.18
CA ILE A 55 5.48 18.81 -7.01
C ILE A 55 6.70 18.85 -6.11
N LEU A 56 7.64 17.94 -6.31
CA LEU A 56 8.79 17.74 -5.44
C LEU A 56 10.09 17.92 -6.21
N HIS A 57 11.03 18.65 -5.61
CA HIS A 57 12.42 18.67 -6.01
C HIS A 57 13.17 17.67 -5.13
N VAL A 58 13.67 16.60 -5.74
CA VAL A 58 14.29 15.48 -5.02
C VAL A 58 15.60 15.06 -5.67
N SER A 59 16.51 14.53 -4.86
CA SER A 59 17.71 13.83 -5.35
C SER A 59 17.92 12.54 -4.57
N SER A 60 18.64 11.60 -5.17
CA SER A 60 19.04 10.35 -4.53
C SER A 60 20.50 10.03 -4.85
N SER A 61 21.21 9.45 -3.89
CA SER A 61 22.54 8.89 -4.13
C SER A 61 22.52 7.60 -4.96
N ALA A 62 21.35 6.97 -5.13
CA ALA A 62 21.19 5.69 -5.82
C ALA A 62 20.55 5.86 -7.21
N PRO A 63 20.82 4.93 -8.16
CA PRO A 63 20.25 4.98 -9.50
C PRO A 63 18.75 4.61 -9.55
N VAL A 64 18.21 4.02 -8.48
CA VAL A 64 16.80 3.64 -8.34
C VAL A 64 16.32 4.09 -6.96
N ALA A 65 15.24 4.84 -6.90
CA ALA A 65 14.63 5.29 -5.66
C ALA A 65 13.14 5.53 -5.84
N TYR A 66 12.40 5.35 -4.76
CA TYR A 66 10.98 5.67 -4.67
C TYR A 66 10.79 6.99 -3.94
N VAL A 67 9.70 7.68 -4.25
CA VAL A 67 9.13 8.71 -3.40
C VAL A 67 7.68 8.36 -3.12
N VAL A 68 7.34 8.36 -1.85
CA VAL A 68 6.03 8.04 -1.32
C VAL A 68 5.54 9.29 -0.62
N VAL A 69 4.40 9.81 -1.07
CA VAL A 69 3.80 11.02 -0.51
C VAL A 69 2.49 10.63 0.15
N ARG A 70 2.34 10.89 1.45
CA ARG A 70 1.08 10.68 2.18
C ARG A 70 0.52 12.02 2.61
N LEU A 71 -0.76 12.26 2.30
CA LEU A 71 -1.55 13.36 2.82
C LEU A 71 -2.39 12.85 3.98
N THR A 72 -2.27 13.48 5.13
CA THR A 72 -2.95 13.10 6.36
C THR A 72 -3.71 14.28 6.97
N ASP A 73 -4.81 13.95 7.64
CA ASP A 73 -5.59 14.86 8.47
C ASP A 73 -5.17 14.63 9.93
N VAL A 74 -4.63 15.68 10.56
CA VAL A 74 -4.18 15.64 11.95
C VAL A 74 -5.25 16.27 12.83
N ALA A 75 -5.90 15.43 13.63
CA ALA A 75 -6.91 15.85 14.57
C ALA A 75 -6.32 16.69 15.74
N PRO A 76 -7.15 17.44 16.48
CA PRO A 76 -6.70 18.26 17.62
C PRO A 76 -5.99 17.47 18.73
N ASP A 77 -6.30 16.17 18.88
CA ASP A 77 -5.64 15.27 19.82
C ASP A 77 -4.27 14.73 19.31
N GLY A 78 -3.90 15.12 18.09
CA GLY A 78 -2.67 14.72 17.40
C GLY A 78 -2.78 13.43 16.58
N THR A 79 -3.91 12.73 16.58
CA THR A 79 -4.12 11.53 15.75
C THR A 79 -3.92 11.90 14.28
N SER A 80 -3.08 11.14 13.56
CA SER A 80 -2.83 11.36 12.14
C SER A 80 -3.52 10.29 11.30
N ALA A 81 -4.54 10.68 10.55
CA ALA A 81 -5.33 9.78 9.71
C ALA A 81 -5.01 10.00 8.24
N GLN A 82 -4.74 8.93 7.49
CA GLN A 82 -4.46 9.04 6.05
C GLN A 82 -5.71 9.46 5.27
N VAL A 83 -5.57 10.52 4.46
CA VAL A 83 -6.58 10.99 3.52
C VAL A 83 -6.37 10.38 2.14
N THR A 84 -5.13 10.46 1.64
CA THR A 84 -4.72 9.85 0.36
C THR A 84 -3.20 9.74 0.31
N ALA A 85 -2.69 8.96 -0.64
CA ALA A 85 -1.26 8.81 -0.85
C ALA A 85 -0.94 8.58 -2.33
N GLY A 86 0.31 8.84 -2.70
CA GLY A 86 0.86 8.68 -4.04
C GLY A 86 2.25 8.07 -3.96
N ILE A 87 2.64 7.32 -4.99
CA ILE A 87 3.96 6.70 -5.10
C ILE A 87 4.47 6.99 -6.49
N LEU A 88 5.75 7.35 -6.57
CA LEU A 88 6.48 7.43 -7.81
C LEU A 88 7.80 6.68 -7.69
N ASN A 89 8.05 5.75 -8.61
CA ASN A 89 9.41 5.32 -8.91
C ASN A 89 10.09 6.43 -9.70
N LEU A 90 11.15 7.02 -9.15
CA LEU A 90 11.81 8.19 -9.74
C LEU A 90 12.47 7.86 -11.10
N THR A 91 12.70 6.58 -11.41
CA THR A 91 13.16 6.18 -12.74
C THR A 91 12.07 6.36 -13.81
N HIS A 92 10.80 6.45 -13.40
CA HIS A 92 9.64 6.72 -14.26
C HIS A 92 9.22 8.20 -14.25
N ARG A 93 10.05 9.12 -13.77
CA ARG A 93 9.77 10.57 -13.68
C ARG A 93 9.30 11.21 -15.00
N ASN A 94 9.75 10.67 -16.14
CA ASN A 94 9.43 11.16 -17.49
C ASN A 94 8.38 10.28 -18.21
N GLY A 95 7.78 9.30 -17.52
CA GLY A 95 6.81 8.36 -18.09
C GLY A 95 7.12 6.91 -17.74
N HIS A 96 6.14 6.03 -17.93
CA HIS A 96 6.23 4.63 -17.53
C HIS A 96 6.76 3.68 -18.61
N GLU A 97 6.74 4.11 -19.88
CA GLU A 97 7.10 3.27 -21.02
C GLU A 97 8.62 3.07 -21.15
N PHE A 98 9.40 4.13 -20.90
CA PHE A 98 10.86 4.14 -21.03
C PHE A 98 11.51 4.70 -19.76
N PRO A 99 11.57 3.92 -18.66
CA PRO A 99 12.21 4.37 -17.43
C PRO A 99 13.73 4.55 -17.61
N GLU A 100 14.29 5.54 -16.90
CA GLU A 100 15.71 5.89 -16.96
C GLU A 100 16.31 5.93 -15.55
N PRO A 101 17.53 5.40 -15.35
CA PRO A 101 18.18 5.47 -14.04
C PRO A 101 18.40 6.93 -13.61
N LEU A 102 18.44 7.14 -12.30
CA LEU A 102 18.85 8.42 -11.71
C LEU A 102 20.36 8.59 -11.83
N LYS A 103 20.82 9.81 -12.09
CA LYS A 103 22.21 10.18 -11.84
C LYS A 103 22.34 10.53 -10.36
N PRO A 104 23.31 9.95 -9.64
CA PRO A 104 23.51 10.23 -8.22
C PRO A 104 23.59 11.74 -7.92
N ASN A 105 22.78 12.18 -6.97
CA ASN A 105 22.68 13.55 -6.45
C ASN A 105 22.22 14.62 -7.46
N GLU A 106 21.82 14.25 -8.68
CA GLU A 106 21.11 15.17 -9.58
C GLU A 106 19.73 15.50 -8.98
N ILE A 107 19.33 16.77 -9.05
CA ILE A 107 18.03 17.23 -8.57
C ILE A 107 17.02 17.09 -9.71
N TYR A 108 15.93 16.40 -9.43
CA TYR A 108 14.81 16.22 -10.34
C TYR A 108 13.57 16.92 -9.78
N GLU A 109 12.89 17.72 -10.60
CA GLU A 109 11.49 18.09 -10.34
C GLU A 109 10.61 16.93 -10.79
N VAL A 110 9.75 16.44 -9.90
CA VAL A 110 8.81 15.35 -10.18
C VAL A 110 7.41 15.73 -9.72
N ASN A 111 6.41 15.26 -10.45
CA ASN A 111 5.02 15.35 -10.04
C ASN A 111 4.55 13.99 -9.51
N VAL A 112 4.28 13.92 -8.22
CA VAL A 112 3.67 12.75 -7.58
C VAL A 112 2.17 12.99 -7.48
N GLN A 113 1.40 12.33 -8.35
CA GLN A 113 -0.05 12.31 -8.23
C GLN A 113 -0.46 11.38 -7.08
N LEU A 114 -1.28 11.91 -6.16
CA LEU A 114 -1.91 11.10 -5.13
C LEU A 114 -3.21 10.49 -5.70
N ARG A 115 -3.87 9.63 -4.94
CA ARG A 115 -5.18 9.11 -5.37
C ARG A 115 -6.26 10.16 -5.24
N ALA A 116 -7.26 10.05 -6.13
CA ALA A 116 -8.46 10.85 -6.08
C ALA A 116 -9.13 10.71 -4.70
N THR A 117 -9.56 11.84 -4.15
CA THR A 117 -10.25 11.91 -2.86
C THR A 117 -11.31 13.00 -2.88
N ALA A 118 -12.31 12.86 -2.03
CA ALA A 118 -13.30 13.89 -1.72
C ALA A 118 -13.34 13.99 -0.19
N TYR A 119 -12.52 14.89 0.35
CA TYR A 119 -12.26 14.97 1.78
C TYR A 119 -12.41 16.41 2.28
N ARG A 120 -13.02 16.56 3.45
CA ARG A 120 -13.16 17.85 4.15
C ARG A 120 -12.26 17.85 5.39
N PHE A 121 -11.23 18.67 5.38
CA PHE A 121 -10.47 18.97 6.59
C PHE A 121 -11.27 19.96 7.45
N LEU A 122 -11.44 19.65 8.73
CA LEU A 122 -12.27 20.44 9.64
C LEU A 122 -11.49 21.56 10.33
N PRO A 123 -12.15 22.64 10.78
CA PRO A 123 -11.53 23.61 11.68
C PRO A 123 -10.94 22.93 12.94
N GLY A 124 -9.79 23.40 13.39
CA GLY A 124 -9.05 22.79 14.50
C GLY A 124 -8.08 21.68 14.07
N HIS A 125 -8.23 21.14 12.86
CA HIS A 125 -7.32 20.13 12.31
C HIS A 125 -6.13 20.79 11.59
N ARG A 126 -5.16 19.97 11.19
CA ARG A 126 -4.02 20.37 10.35
C ARG A 126 -3.88 19.45 9.15
N ILE A 127 -3.42 20.01 8.04
CA ILE A 127 -3.04 19.25 6.85
C ILE A 127 -1.58 18.85 7.01
N ARG A 128 -1.28 17.57 6.87
CA ARG A 128 0.10 17.06 6.97
C ARG A 128 0.49 16.28 5.73
N LEU A 129 1.71 16.53 5.29
CA LEU A 129 2.38 15.82 4.22
C LEU A 129 3.57 15.06 4.81
N THR A 130 3.68 13.78 4.50
CA THR A 130 4.91 13.02 4.72
C THR A 130 5.50 12.56 3.41
N VAL A 131 6.83 12.56 3.35
CA VAL A 131 7.59 12.12 2.17
C VAL A 131 8.59 11.07 2.62
N SER A 132 8.45 9.84 2.13
CA SER A 132 9.32 8.71 2.47
C SER A 132 9.81 7.98 1.22
N PRO A 133 10.97 7.29 1.28
CA PRO A 133 11.45 6.46 0.18
C PRO A 133 10.88 5.02 0.22
N THR A 134 10.00 4.73 1.20
CA THR A 134 9.51 3.38 1.49
C THR A 134 8.04 3.40 1.87
N TYR A 135 7.39 2.25 1.64
CA TYR A 135 6.00 1.98 2.00
C TYR A 135 5.86 0.49 2.32
N TRP A 136 6.59 -0.03 3.30
CA TRP A 136 6.58 -1.44 3.63
C TRP A 136 5.29 -1.87 4.34
N PRO A 137 4.66 -3.02 4.02
CA PRO A 137 5.07 -4.05 3.05
C PRO A 137 4.45 -3.88 1.66
N LEU A 138 3.80 -2.75 1.39
CA LEU A 138 3.08 -2.47 0.14
C LEU A 138 3.99 -2.33 -1.08
N LEU A 139 5.22 -1.86 -0.86
CA LEU A 139 6.27 -1.78 -1.86
C LEU A 139 7.47 -2.63 -1.44
N PHE A 140 8.03 -3.39 -2.39
CA PHE A 140 9.38 -3.90 -2.23
C PHE A 140 10.35 -2.73 -2.07
N PRO A 141 11.33 -2.80 -1.15
CA PRO A 141 12.34 -1.75 -1.01
C PRO A 141 13.14 -1.59 -2.30
N SER A 142 13.56 -0.36 -2.62
CA SER A 142 14.57 -0.12 -3.66
C SER A 142 15.81 -0.96 -3.35
N PRO A 143 16.51 -1.56 -4.34
CA PRO A 143 17.61 -2.48 -4.07
C PRO A 143 18.82 -1.85 -3.38
N TYR A 144 18.95 -0.51 -3.41
CA TYR A 144 20.13 0.19 -2.93
C TYR A 144 19.87 0.94 -1.63
N LYS A 145 20.88 0.95 -0.75
CA LYS A 145 20.96 1.97 0.29
C LYS A 145 21.12 3.32 -0.37
N SER A 146 20.33 4.28 0.09
CA SER A 146 20.33 5.61 -0.50
C SER A 146 20.15 6.71 0.53
N ASP A 147 20.85 7.81 0.28
CA ASP A 147 20.53 9.10 0.86
C ASP A 147 19.65 9.85 -0.14
N ASN A 148 18.45 10.20 0.33
CA ASN A 148 17.43 10.86 -0.45
C ASN A 148 17.18 12.22 0.17
N HIS A 149 17.12 13.24 -0.67
CA HIS A 149 16.93 14.62 -0.25
C HIS A 149 15.67 15.17 -0.89
N ILE A 150 14.94 15.99 -0.13
CA ILE A 150 13.86 16.84 -0.60
C ILE A 150 14.29 18.29 -0.41
N TYR A 151 14.22 19.07 -1.48
CA TYR A 151 14.58 20.48 -1.49
C TYR A 151 13.31 21.32 -1.39
N HIS A 152 13.32 22.38 -0.59
CA HIS A 152 12.18 23.27 -0.44
C HIS A 152 12.62 24.72 -0.26
N GLY A 153 11.85 25.66 -0.82
CA GLY A 153 12.14 27.09 -0.78
C GLY A 153 13.11 27.57 -1.86
N GLY A 154 13.21 28.90 -2.02
CA GLY A 154 14.06 29.51 -3.04
C GLY A 154 13.69 29.05 -4.45
N GLU A 155 14.69 28.63 -5.22
CA GLU A 155 14.53 28.08 -6.57
C GLU A 155 13.82 26.71 -6.58
N TYR A 156 13.97 25.92 -5.51
CA TYR A 156 13.42 24.56 -5.41
C TYR A 156 12.12 24.56 -4.60
N SER A 157 11.06 25.11 -5.18
CA SER A 157 9.76 25.29 -4.52
C SER A 157 8.89 24.03 -4.57
N SER A 158 9.31 22.99 -3.82
CA SER A 158 8.48 21.81 -3.56
C SER A 158 7.19 22.21 -2.85
N ARG A 159 6.05 21.69 -3.31
CA ARG A 159 4.72 22.12 -2.87
C ARG A 159 3.66 21.03 -3.06
N LEU A 160 2.64 21.11 -2.22
CA LEU A 160 1.40 20.37 -2.35
C LEU A 160 0.36 21.22 -3.09
N ILE A 161 -0.25 20.66 -4.12
CA ILE A 161 -1.39 21.23 -4.84
C ILE A 161 -2.62 20.45 -4.43
N LEU A 162 -3.55 21.13 -3.75
CA LEU A 162 -4.85 20.58 -3.38
C LEU A 162 -5.91 21.03 -4.39
N PRO A 163 -6.78 20.12 -4.87
CA PRO A 163 -7.94 20.47 -5.68
C PRO A 163 -9.02 21.06 -4.77
N ALA A 164 -8.76 22.27 -4.28
CA ALA A 164 -9.62 22.96 -3.33
C ALA A 164 -10.92 23.39 -4.01
N VAL A 165 -12.05 23.07 -3.38
CA VAL A 165 -13.37 23.45 -3.88
C VAL A 165 -13.94 24.56 -3.01
N ASN A 166 -14.01 25.76 -3.56
CA ASN A 166 -14.73 26.89 -2.97
C ASN A 166 -16.08 27.05 -3.66
N GLN A 167 -16.99 26.08 -3.48
CA GLN A 167 -18.35 26.20 -4.02
C GLN A 167 -19.33 26.66 -2.94
N PRO A 168 -20.31 27.50 -3.29
CA PRO A 168 -21.42 27.81 -2.40
C PRO A 168 -22.15 26.52 -2.04
N SER A 169 -22.76 26.49 -0.84
CA SER A 169 -23.57 25.36 -0.38
C SER A 169 -24.59 24.98 -1.45
N LEU A 170 -24.34 23.87 -2.14
CA LEU A 170 -25.32 23.28 -3.05
C LEU A 170 -26.46 22.69 -2.21
N THR A 171 -27.67 22.68 -2.78
CA THR A 171 -28.78 21.95 -2.16
C THR A 171 -28.37 20.49 -2.03
N VAL A 172 -28.27 19.99 -0.79
CA VAL A 172 -27.98 18.59 -0.53
C VAL A 172 -29.05 17.76 -1.24
N PRO A 173 -28.68 16.85 -2.15
CA PRO A 173 -29.67 16.02 -2.82
C PRO A 173 -30.40 15.18 -1.77
N GLN A 174 -31.71 15.01 -1.95
CA GLN A 174 -32.45 14.05 -1.12
C GLN A 174 -32.03 12.64 -1.52
N PHE A 175 -31.13 12.06 -0.74
CA PHE A 175 -30.76 10.66 -0.91
C PHE A 175 -31.91 9.77 -0.47
N LYS A 176 -32.12 8.67 -1.19
CA LYS A 176 -32.98 7.58 -0.73
C LYS A 176 -32.29 6.93 0.47
N THR A 177 -32.75 7.28 1.68
CA THR A 177 -32.23 6.72 2.94
C THR A 177 -32.88 5.39 3.29
N THR A 178 -34.01 5.05 2.67
CA THR A 178 -34.58 3.70 2.74
C THR A 178 -33.62 2.74 2.05
N PRO A 179 -32.97 1.83 2.78
CA PRO A 179 -32.10 0.84 2.18
C PRO A 179 -32.88 0.06 1.12
N PRO A 180 -32.26 -0.33 -0.01
CA PRO A 180 -32.87 -1.35 -0.85
C PRO A 180 -33.14 -2.58 0.02
N GLU A 181 -34.17 -3.35 -0.32
CA GLU A 181 -34.33 -4.68 0.24
C GLU A 181 -33.10 -5.49 -0.19
N LEU A 182 -32.17 -5.69 0.74
CA LEU A 182 -30.97 -6.47 0.50
C LEU A 182 -31.39 -7.93 0.52
N ILE A 183 -31.34 -8.57 -0.64
CA ILE A 183 -31.51 -10.01 -0.73
C ILE A 183 -30.29 -10.63 -0.04
N GLN A 184 -30.51 -11.28 1.08
CA GLN A 184 -29.47 -12.04 1.75
C GLN A 184 -29.14 -13.26 0.87
N LEU A 185 -28.03 -13.18 0.15
CA LEU A 185 -27.52 -14.27 -0.66
C LEU A 185 -26.61 -15.14 0.21
N GLY A 186 -27.24 -16.14 0.83
CA GLY A 186 -26.50 -17.17 1.56
C GLY A 186 -25.98 -16.73 2.93
N GLU A 187 -24.99 -17.46 3.42
CA GLU A 187 -24.33 -17.25 4.70
C GLU A 187 -22.82 -17.15 4.52
N SER A 188 -22.16 -16.32 5.32
CA SER A 188 -20.71 -16.16 5.30
C SER A 188 -20.16 -16.24 6.73
N ILE A 189 -19.08 -16.99 6.89
CA ILE A 189 -18.33 -17.13 8.14
C ILE A 189 -16.89 -16.71 7.83
N SER A 190 -16.35 -15.78 8.61
CA SER A 190 -14.94 -15.38 8.50
C SER A 190 -14.12 -16.05 9.58
N ASP A 191 -12.93 -16.50 9.22
CA ASP A 191 -11.92 -16.92 10.20
C ASP A 191 -11.43 -15.73 11.02
N GLU A 192 -10.76 -16.01 12.15
CA GLU A 192 -10.08 -14.96 12.92
C GLU A 192 -8.91 -14.39 12.09
N PRO A 193 -8.93 -13.10 11.73
CA PRO A 193 -7.92 -12.52 10.87
C PRO A 193 -6.64 -12.16 11.65
N GLU A 194 -5.49 -12.22 10.99
CA GLU A 194 -4.19 -11.83 11.57
C GLU A 194 -3.61 -10.61 10.84
N TRP A 195 -3.13 -9.65 11.62
CA TRP A 195 -2.18 -8.63 11.18
C TRP A 195 -1.17 -8.40 12.31
N ARG A 196 -0.05 -9.12 12.25
CA ARG A 196 1.02 -9.06 13.26
C ARG A 196 2.28 -8.46 12.63
N ILE A 197 2.86 -7.50 13.33
CA ILE A 197 4.16 -6.90 12.98
C ILE A 197 5.16 -7.42 14.01
N GLU A 198 6.22 -8.06 13.53
CA GLU A 198 7.33 -8.56 14.34
C GLU A 198 8.60 -7.79 13.97
N GLU A 199 9.25 -7.20 14.97
CA GLU A 199 10.54 -6.52 14.82
C GLU A 199 11.64 -7.35 15.49
N ASP A 200 12.62 -7.80 14.71
CA ASP A 200 13.85 -8.40 15.22
C ASP A 200 14.93 -7.32 15.27
N VAL A 201 15.14 -6.78 16.48
CA VAL A 201 16.09 -5.67 16.73
C VAL A 201 17.53 -6.07 16.44
N ILE A 202 17.90 -7.35 16.70
CA ILE A 202 19.27 -7.82 16.50
C ILE A 202 19.55 -8.05 15.02
N LYS A 203 18.61 -8.63 14.27
CA LYS A 203 18.74 -8.79 12.82
C LYS A 203 18.46 -7.51 12.05
N GLY A 204 17.81 -6.52 12.68
CA GLY A 204 17.37 -5.29 12.03
C GLY A 204 16.32 -5.54 10.95
N SER A 205 15.37 -6.44 11.21
CA SER A 205 14.32 -6.83 10.27
C SER A 205 12.92 -6.61 10.82
N VAL A 206 11.98 -6.34 9.92
CA VAL A 206 10.55 -6.28 10.25
C VAL A 206 9.80 -7.29 9.38
N THR A 207 9.04 -8.17 10.03
CA THR A 207 8.17 -9.14 9.38
C THR A 207 6.71 -8.77 9.61
N VAL A 208 5.94 -8.66 8.54
CA VAL A 208 4.49 -8.51 8.60
C VAL A 208 3.84 -9.86 8.29
N HIS A 209 3.09 -10.39 9.25
CA HIS A 209 2.25 -11.58 9.11
C HIS A 209 0.81 -11.14 8.86
N SER A 210 0.21 -11.67 7.80
CA SER A 210 -1.21 -11.47 7.51
C SER A 210 -1.88 -12.81 7.29
N TYR A 211 -3.09 -12.95 7.85
CA TYR A 211 -3.99 -14.05 7.57
C TYR A 211 -5.41 -13.53 7.39
N GLY A 212 -6.09 -14.04 6.38
CA GLY A 212 -7.53 -13.86 6.20
C GLY A 212 -8.12 -15.13 5.63
N GLY A 213 -9.33 -15.48 6.06
CA GLY A 213 -10.07 -16.59 5.51
C GLY A 213 -11.56 -16.39 5.67
N ASP A 214 -12.32 -16.89 4.71
CA ASP A 214 -13.77 -16.85 4.73
C ASP A 214 -14.37 -18.08 4.05
N ARG A 215 -15.59 -18.41 4.47
CA ARG A 215 -16.42 -19.42 3.84
C ARG A 215 -17.80 -18.85 3.61
N SER A 216 -18.22 -18.84 2.36
CA SER A 216 -19.52 -18.40 1.91
C SER A 216 -20.32 -19.57 1.33
N THR A 217 -21.58 -19.71 1.73
CA THR A 217 -22.51 -20.75 1.23
C THR A 217 -23.70 -20.06 0.58
N LEU A 218 -23.92 -20.28 -0.71
CA LEU A 218 -24.99 -19.67 -1.49
C LEU A 218 -26.30 -20.49 -1.42
N PRO A 219 -27.46 -19.89 -1.74
CA PRO A 219 -28.76 -20.59 -1.67
C PRO A 219 -28.87 -21.82 -2.57
N ASP A 220 -28.08 -21.92 -3.65
CA ASP A 220 -28.04 -23.07 -4.56
C ASP A 220 -27.16 -24.23 -4.03
N GLY A 221 -26.61 -24.09 -2.83
CA GLY A 221 -25.69 -25.05 -2.21
C GLY A 221 -24.23 -24.88 -2.63
N THR A 222 -23.90 -23.88 -3.45
CA THR A 222 -22.51 -23.56 -3.78
C THR A 222 -21.77 -23.12 -2.52
N VAL A 223 -20.60 -23.71 -2.25
CA VAL A 223 -19.71 -23.31 -1.15
C VAL A 223 -18.42 -22.78 -1.74
N ILE A 224 -18.02 -21.59 -1.30
CA ILE A 224 -16.75 -20.96 -1.63
C ILE A 224 -16.01 -20.75 -0.32
N THR A 225 -14.82 -21.32 -0.20
CA THR A 225 -13.90 -21.04 0.92
C THR A 225 -12.63 -20.47 0.35
N SER A 226 -12.11 -19.42 0.97
CA SER A 226 -10.82 -18.84 0.63
C SER A 226 -9.99 -18.61 1.88
N SER A 227 -8.68 -18.78 1.79
CA SER A 227 -7.76 -18.28 2.79
C SER A 227 -6.43 -17.88 2.19
N GLU A 228 -5.82 -16.86 2.77
CA GLU A 228 -4.54 -16.31 2.37
C GLU A 228 -3.71 -16.07 3.62
N ARG A 229 -2.48 -16.58 3.60
CA ARG A 229 -1.44 -16.31 4.59
C ARG A 229 -0.22 -15.73 3.91
N LEU A 230 0.22 -14.56 4.38
CA LEU A 230 1.40 -13.86 3.86
C LEU A 230 2.39 -13.60 4.99
N HIS A 231 3.66 -13.91 4.76
CA HIS A 231 4.77 -13.46 5.62
C HIS A 231 5.74 -12.63 4.78
N MET A 232 5.93 -11.37 5.18
CA MET A 232 6.69 -10.40 4.41
C MET A 232 7.79 -9.84 5.30
N THR A 233 9.07 -10.07 4.97
CA THR A 233 10.22 -9.59 5.74
C THR A 233 11.07 -8.61 4.93
N ALA A 234 11.39 -7.46 5.52
CA ALA A 234 12.39 -6.52 5.01
C ALA A 234 13.50 -6.29 6.05
N TYR A 235 14.64 -5.82 5.59
CA TYR A 235 15.83 -5.60 6.43
C TYR A 235 16.29 -4.14 6.31
N HIS A 236 16.47 -3.47 7.46
CA HIS A 236 16.87 -2.07 7.51
C HIS A 236 18.26 -1.85 6.86
N ASN A 237 19.17 -2.79 7.09
CA ASN A 237 20.56 -2.74 6.63
C ASN A 237 20.81 -3.50 5.33
N ASP A 238 19.79 -4.12 4.75
CA ASP A 238 19.90 -4.89 3.52
C ASP A 238 18.64 -4.72 2.65
N PRO A 239 18.49 -3.54 2.00
CA PRO A 239 17.33 -3.22 1.20
C PRO A 239 17.12 -4.18 0.00
N ALA A 240 18.19 -4.81 -0.48
CA ALA A 240 18.16 -5.68 -1.64
C ALA A 240 17.43 -7.01 -1.38
N HIS A 241 17.41 -7.50 -0.14
CA HIS A 241 17.03 -8.87 0.18
C HIS A 241 15.74 -8.98 1.01
N ALA A 242 14.63 -8.46 0.50
CA ALA A 242 13.31 -8.73 1.06
C ALA A 242 12.85 -10.16 0.76
N LEU A 243 12.03 -10.71 1.66
CA LEU A 243 11.43 -12.04 1.56
C LEU A 243 9.92 -11.92 1.62
N PHE A 244 9.24 -12.68 0.77
CA PHE A 244 7.81 -12.84 0.75
C PHE A 244 7.50 -14.33 0.72
N PHE A 245 6.56 -14.78 1.54
CA PHE A 245 6.04 -16.13 1.53
C PHE A 245 4.52 -16.07 1.49
N ASN A 246 3.90 -16.95 0.70
CA ASN A 246 2.46 -17.12 0.65
C ASN A 246 2.03 -18.58 0.81
N ASP A 247 0.85 -18.75 1.40
CA ASP A 247 0.06 -19.97 1.42
C ASP A 247 -1.41 -19.59 1.20
N ILE A 248 -1.93 -19.94 0.01
CA ILE A 248 -3.22 -19.50 -0.50
C ILE A 248 -4.06 -20.74 -0.82
N ASN A 249 -5.27 -20.77 -0.29
CA ASN A 249 -6.20 -21.87 -0.47
C ASN A 249 -7.53 -21.34 -1.03
N TYR A 250 -8.04 -21.98 -2.07
CA TYR A 250 -9.43 -21.84 -2.51
C TYR A 250 -10.09 -23.21 -2.54
N HIS A 251 -11.32 -23.28 -2.07
CA HIS A 251 -12.14 -24.48 -2.14
C HIS A 251 -13.53 -24.11 -2.65
N LEU A 252 -13.93 -24.72 -3.75
CA LEU A 252 -15.22 -24.52 -4.41
C LEU A 252 -15.96 -25.85 -4.46
N ILE A 253 -17.14 -25.89 -3.84
CA ILE A 253 -18.12 -26.97 -4.04
C ILE A 253 -19.26 -26.40 -4.87
N GLN A 254 -19.42 -26.89 -6.10
CA GLN A 254 -20.47 -26.41 -6.99
C GLN A 254 -20.91 -27.52 -7.96
N HIS A 255 -22.22 -27.70 -8.14
CA HIS A 255 -22.80 -28.67 -9.09
C HIS A 255 -22.24 -30.11 -8.96
N GLY A 256 -21.96 -30.56 -7.73
CA GLY A 256 -21.40 -31.89 -7.47
C GLY A 256 -19.89 -32.01 -7.75
N HIS A 257 -19.22 -30.92 -8.10
CA HIS A 257 -17.77 -30.83 -8.18
C HIS A 257 -17.19 -30.26 -6.89
N ASP A 258 -16.12 -30.88 -6.41
CA ASP A 258 -15.32 -30.43 -5.28
C ASP A 258 -13.92 -30.05 -5.81
N VAL A 259 -13.64 -28.74 -5.87
CA VAL A 259 -12.41 -28.18 -6.43
C VAL A 259 -11.58 -27.55 -5.32
N HIS A 260 -10.39 -28.06 -5.08
CA HIS A 260 -9.42 -27.44 -4.18
C HIS A 260 -8.26 -26.88 -4.99
N VAL A 261 -7.92 -25.62 -4.77
CA VAL A 261 -6.76 -24.95 -5.32
C VAL A 261 -5.86 -24.57 -4.15
N HIS A 262 -4.65 -25.09 -4.13
CA HIS A 262 -3.64 -24.76 -3.13
C HIS A 262 -2.40 -24.20 -3.82
N SER A 263 -1.99 -23.01 -3.41
CA SER A 263 -0.79 -22.35 -3.91
C SER A 263 0.13 -21.98 -2.75
N THR A 264 1.36 -22.45 -2.79
CA THR A 264 2.42 -22.01 -1.88
C THR A 264 3.50 -21.33 -2.69
N GLY A 265 4.16 -20.33 -2.13
CA GLY A 265 5.22 -19.68 -2.85
C GLY A 265 6.11 -18.81 -2.00
N SER A 266 7.24 -18.42 -2.60
CA SER A 266 8.13 -17.41 -2.06
C SER A 266 8.64 -16.49 -3.16
N ILE A 267 8.85 -15.23 -2.79
CA ILE A 267 9.60 -14.26 -3.58
C ILE A 267 10.78 -13.80 -2.74
N ARG A 268 11.98 -13.88 -3.32
CA ARG A 268 13.22 -13.38 -2.70
C ARG A 268 13.82 -12.36 -3.63
N THR A 269 14.08 -11.16 -3.14
CA THR A 269 14.72 -10.13 -3.95
C THR A 269 16.23 -10.14 -3.77
N THR A 270 16.93 -9.64 -4.78
CA THR A 270 18.35 -9.26 -4.72
C THR A 270 18.50 -7.84 -5.26
N GLU A 271 19.72 -7.38 -5.46
CA GLU A 271 19.99 -6.10 -6.13
C GLU A 271 19.50 -6.10 -7.59
N THR A 272 19.50 -7.27 -8.24
CA THR A 272 19.32 -7.38 -9.69
C THR A 272 18.11 -8.20 -10.11
N ASP A 273 17.53 -9.02 -9.21
CA ASP A 273 16.49 -9.99 -9.58
C ASP A 273 15.43 -10.18 -8.47
N PHE A 274 14.22 -10.54 -8.89
CA PHE A 274 13.22 -11.23 -8.10
C PHE A 274 13.33 -12.72 -8.40
N HIS A 275 13.53 -13.55 -7.38
CA HIS A 275 13.50 -15.00 -7.49
C HIS A 275 12.17 -15.52 -6.97
N LEU A 276 11.40 -16.16 -7.85
CA LEU A 276 10.08 -16.70 -7.56
C LEU A 276 10.16 -18.22 -7.50
N ASP A 277 9.61 -18.79 -6.45
CA ASP A 277 9.37 -20.22 -6.31
C ASP A 277 7.90 -20.39 -5.93
N ILE A 278 7.07 -20.86 -6.87
CA ILE A 278 5.62 -20.99 -6.68
C ILE A 278 5.22 -22.41 -7.06
N GLN A 279 4.39 -23.04 -6.23
CA GLN A 279 3.78 -24.34 -6.47
C GLN A 279 2.27 -24.20 -6.41
N LEU A 280 1.58 -24.63 -7.47
CA LEU A 280 0.14 -24.67 -7.58
C LEU A 280 -0.32 -26.11 -7.76
N VAL A 281 -1.26 -26.53 -6.93
CA VAL A 281 -1.94 -27.83 -7.04
C VAL A 281 -3.44 -27.59 -7.07
N VAL A 282 -4.10 -28.12 -8.09
CA VAL A 282 -5.56 -28.15 -8.23
C VAL A 282 -6.03 -29.59 -8.14
N LYS A 283 -6.91 -29.87 -7.18
CA LYS A 283 -7.59 -31.15 -7.05
C LYS A 283 -9.05 -31.00 -7.47
N LEU A 284 -9.55 -31.97 -8.24
CA LEU A 284 -10.96 -32.13 -8.58
C LEU A 284 -11.44 -33.46 -8.00
N ASN A 285 -12.45 -33.41 -7.13
CA ASN A 285 -13.03 -34.56 -6.46
C ASN A 285 -11.97 -35.43 -5.75
N GLY A 286 -11.05 -34.76 -5.04
CA GLY A 286 -9.95 -35.39 -4.29
C GLY A 286 -8.72 -35.80 -5.12
N ASN A 287 -8.84 -35.86 -6.44
CA ASN A 287 -7.73 -36.27 -7.33
C ASN A 287 -7.01 -35.05 -7.90
N VAL A 288 -5.69 -35.13 -8.10
CA VAL A 288 -4.93 -34.06 -8.76
C VAL A 288 -5.42 -33.92 -10.20
N PHE A 289 -5.99 -32.77 -10.49
CA PHE A 289 -6.47 -32.39 -11.83
C PHE A 289 -5.40 -31.61 -12.59
N PHE A 290 -4.72 -30.70 -11.90
CA PHE A 290 -3.65 -29.89 -12.47
C PHE A 290 -2.59 -29.59 -11.41
N GLN A 291 -1.33 -29.56 -11.81
CA GLN A 291 -0.24 -29.08 -10.97
C GLN A 291 0.77 -28.35 -11.83
N LYS A 292 1.37 -27.29 -11.26
CA LYS A 292 2.42 -26.53 -11.92
C LYS A 292 3.34 -25.91 -10.89
N SER A 293 4.62 -25.87 -11.22
CA SER A 293 5.63 -25.15 -10.44
C SER A 293 6.33 -24.14 -11.33
N TRP A 294 6.64 -22.99 -10.75
CA TRP A 294 7.45 -21.95 -11.37
C TRP A 294 8.68 -21.72 -10.51
N LEU A 295 9.84 -21.86 -11.12
CA LEU A 295 11.10 -21.44 -10.53
C LEU A 295 11.74 -20.46 -11.51
N GLU A 296 11.53 -19.18 -11.26
CA GLU A 296 11.84 -18.12 -12.22
C GLU A 296 12.68 -17.03 -11.56
N SER A 297 13.51 -16.37 -12.36
CA SER A 297 14.24 -15.17 -11.96
C SER A 297 13.90 -14.05 -12.92
N ILE A 298 13.34 -12.98 -12.38
CA ILE A 298 12.90 -11.80 -13.14
C ILE A 298 13.83 -10.64 -12.79
N LYS A 299 14.44 -10.02 -13.80
CA LYS A 299 15.35 -8.89 -13.57
C LYS A 299 14.61 -7.70 -12.94
N ARG A 300 15.27 -7.04 -11.98
CA ARG A 300 14.90 -5.74 -11.42
C ARG A 300 15.23 -4.65 -12.43
N ASN A 301 14.34 -4.44 -13.39
CA ASN A 301 14.50 -3.40 -14.40
C ASN A 301 14.10 -2.04 -13.83
N LEU A 302 15.04 -1.39 -13.13
CA LEU A 302 14.87 -0.07 -12.52
C LEU A 302 13.78 0.00 -11.41
N VAL A 303 13.59 -1.10 -10.67
CA VAL A 303 12.63 -1.29 -9.54
C VAL A 303 13.29 -2.00 -8.35
#